data_AF-A0A972N588-F1
#
_entry.id   AF-A0A972N588-F1
#
_cell.length_a   1.000
_cell.length_b   1.000
_cell.length_c   1.000
_cell.angle_alpha   90.00
_cell.angle_beta   90.00
_cell.angle_gamma   90.00
#
_symmetry.space_group_name_H-M   'P 1'
#
loop_
_entity.id
_entity.type
_entity.pdbx_description
1 polymer ?
#
loop_
_entity_poly.entity_id
_entity_poly.type
_entity_poly.pdbx_seq_one_letter_code
_entity_poly.pdbx_strand_id
1 'polypeptide(L)'
;EMLEFASLGAKVLQSRSVELAKKLNVNLVTRSSFNDNPGTLITKEENIMEKPLVSGIALDKNQARITLRGVKDQPGIAASIFKKLADENINVDMIIQNVGHDGTTNLGFTVPENELERAKKIMEDMHPAENLEYDKNVAKVSVIGVGMKSHSGVASKAFETMAAENINIEMISTSEIKISMIIDESKSEQAVRALHKAYELDK
;
A
#
# COMPACT_ATOMS: atom_id res chain seq x y z
N GLU A 1 2.97 -12.86 -2.29
CA GLU A 1 3.37 -11.86 -3.30
C GLU A 1 2.23 -11.49 -4.21
N MET A 2 1.71 -12.40 -5.06
CA MET A 2 0.63 -12.03 -5.99
C MET A 2 -0.65 -11.47 -5.35
N LEU A 3 -0.99 -11.88 -4.12
CA LEU A 3 -2.08 -11.25 -3.37
C LEU A 3 -1.81 -9.77 -3.04
N GLU A 4 -0.56 -9.42 -2.72
CA GLU A 4 -0.15 -8.04 -2.46
C GLU A 4 -0.10 -7.23 -3.75
N PHE A 5 0.35 -7.81 -4.86
CA PHE A 5 0.28 -7.14 -6.15
C PHE A 5 -1.16 -6.90 -6.61
N ALA A 6 -2.03 -7.91 -6.47
CA ALA A 6 -3.43 -7.81 -6.87
C ALA A 6 -4.21 -6.79 -6.01
N SER A 7 -3.88 -6.65 -4.73
CA SER A 7 -4.49 -5.63 -3.85
C SER A 7 -4.01 -4.20 -4.14
N LEU A 8 -2.86 -4.02 -4.81
CA LEU A 8 -2.23 -2.72 -5.07
C LEU A 8 -2.30 -2.29 -6.53
N GLY A 9 -3.23 -2.85 -7.30
CA GLY A 9 -3.52 -2.38 -8.65
C GLY A 9 -2.85 -3.15 -9.78
N ALA A 10 -2.21 -4.31 -9.53
CA ALA A 10 -1.83 -5.22 -10.60
C ALA A 10 -3.10 -5.81 -11.25
N LYS A 11 -3.59 -5.19 -12.33
CA LYS A 11 -4.85 -5.53 -13.05
C LYS A 11 -4.77 -6.84 -13.85
N VAL A 12 -3.87 -7.75 -13.50
CA VAL A 12 -3.63 -9.01 -14.22
C VAL A 12 -4.49 -10.14 -13.66
N LEU A 13 -4.72 -10.18 -12.36
CA LEU A 13 -5.50 -11.21 -11.68
C LEU A 13 -6.48 -10.61 -10.69
N GLN A 14 -7.67 -11.19 -10.60
CA GLN A 14 -8.63 -10.88 -9.55
C GLN A 14 -8.12 -11.44 -8.21
N SER A 15 -8.00 -10.60 -7.18
CA SER A 15 -7.47 -10.98 -5.86
C SER A 15 -8.17 -12.21 -5.27
N ARG A 16 -9.50 -12.31 -5.46
CA ARG A 16 -10.31 -13.43 -4.98
C ARG A 16 -9.93 -14.76 -5.63
N SER A 17 -9.57 -14.75 -6.91
CA SER A 17 -9.13 -15.95 -7.63
C SER A 17 -7.78 -16.45 -7.11
N VAL A 18 -6.85 -15.52 -6.81
CA VAL A 18 -5.54 -15.85 -6.23
C VAL A 18 -5.71 -16.40 -4.80
N GLU A 19 -6.63 -15.84 -4.02
CA GLU A 19 -6.94 -16.29 -2.67
C GLU A 19 -7.48 -17.72 -2.66
N LEU A 20 -8.39 -18.04 -3.59
CA LEU A 20 -8.95 -19.38 -3.74
C LEU A 20 -7.88 -20.39 -4.17
N ALA A 21 -7.04 -20.03 -5.14
CA ALA A 21 -5.94 -20.87 -5.59
C ALA A 21 -4.96 -21.17 -4.44
N LYS A 22 -4.64 -20.18 -3.60
CA LYS A 22 -3.84 -20.37 -2.39
C LYS A 22 -4.51 -21.34 -1.41
N LYS A 23 -5.81 -21.17 -1.14
CA LYS A 23 -6.57 -22.00 -0.19
C LYS A 23 -6.69 -23.45 -0.65
N LEU A 24 -6.89 -23.67 -1.95
CA LEU A 24 -7.03 -24.99 -2.56
C LEU A 24 -5.69 -25.60 -3.02
N ASN A 25 -4.58 -24.90 -2.79
CA ASN A 25 -3.25 -25.32 -3.22
C ASN A 25 -3.15 -25.63 -4.73
N VAL A 26 -3.74 -24.76 -5.55
CA VAL A 26 -3.73 -24.84 -7.01
C VAL A 26 -2.69 -23.87 -7.56
N ASN A 27 -1.78 -24.36 -8.41
CA ASN A 27 -0.83 -23.52 -9.11
C ASN A 27 -1.56 -22.75 -10.23
N LEU A 28 -1.25 -21.46 -10.37
CA LEU A 28 -1.76 -20.64 -11.47
C LEU A 28 -0.60 -20.29 -12.42
N VAL A 29 -0.91 -20.15 -13.71
CA VAL A 29 0.06 -19.64 -14.69
C VAL A 29 -0.61 -18.53 -15.48
N THR A 30 -0.07 -17.32 -15.40
CA THR A 30 -0.52 -16.19 -16.24
C THR A 30 0.28 -16.19 -17.52
N ARG A 31 -0.40 -16.34 -18.67
CA ARG A 31 0.19 -16.38 -20.01
C ARG A 31 -0.47 -15.36 -20.91
N SER A 32 0.26 -14.94 -21.95
CA SER A 32 -0.34 -14.18 -23.05
C SER A 32 -1.09 -15.13 -23.98
N SER A 33 -2.26 -14.74 -24.47
CA SER A 33 -2.95 -15.47 -25.55
C SER A 33 -2.31 -15.27 -26.93
N PHE A 34 -1.33 -14.36 -27.05
CA PHE A 34 -0.68 -13.99 -28.31
C PHE A 34 0.66 -14.70 -28.53
N ASN A 35 1.15 -15.48 -27.56
CA ASN A 35 2.38 -16.24 -27.70
C ASN A 35 2.36 -17.51 -26.84
N ASP A 36 3.29 -18.42 -27.13
CA ASP A 36 3.43 -19.68 -26.40
C ASP A 36 4.44 -19.60 -25.25
N ASN A 37 4.79 -18.40 -24.79
CA ASN A 37 5.73 -18.24 -23.68
C ASN A 37 5.19 -18.94 -22.41
N PRO A 38 6.09 -19.46 -21.55
CA PRO A 38 5.69 -20.17 -20.33
C PRO A 38 4.88 -19.29 -19.36
N GLY A 39 5.03 -17.97 -19.44
CA GLY A 39 4.33 -17.02 -18.58
C GLY A 39 4.88 -16.99 -17.16
N THR A 40 4.08 -16.50 -16.22
CA THR A 40 4.45 -16.40 -14.80
C THR A 40 3.75 -17.47 -13.99
N LEU A 41 4.53 -18.39 -13.40
CA LEU A 41 4.02 -19.41 -12.48
C LEU A 41 3.79 -18.79 -11.10
N ILE A 42 2.60 -18.97 -10.56
CA ILE A 42 2.21 -18.54 -9.22
C ILE A 42 1.98 -19.81 -8.40
N THR A 43 2.86 -20.04 -7.44
CA THR A 43 2.90 -21.25 -6.62
C THR A 43 3.25 -20.91 -5.17
N LYS A 44 3.40 -21.95 -4.33
CA LYS A 44 3.85 -21.82 -2.94
C LYS A 44 5.29 -21.35 -2.87
N GLU A 45 5.59 -20.58 -1.83
CA GLU A 45 6.94 -20.08 -1.55
C GLU A 45 7.99 -21.19 -1.41
N GLU A 46 7.61 -22.35 -0.86
CA GLU A 46 8.49 -23.53 -0.70
C GLU A 46 9.00 -24.11 -2.03
N ASN A 47 8.28 -23.86 -3.13
CA ASN A 47 8.66 -24.36 -4.45
C ASN A 47 9.61 -23.39 -5.19
N ILE A 48 9.94 -22.25 -4.58
CA ILE A 48 10.79 -21.21 -5.17
C ILE A 48 12.21 -21.37 -4.61
N MET A 49 13.13 -21.89 -5.44
CA MET A 49 14.52 -22.12 -5.03
C MET A 49 15.33 -20.82 -4.85
N GLU A 50 15.15 -19.84 -5.72
CA GLU A 50 15.77 -18.51 -5.60
C GLU A 50 14.73 -17.49 -5.15
N LYS A 51 14.91 -16.94 -3.95
CA LYS A 51 14.03 -15.89 -3.43
C LYS A 51 14.64 -14.52 -3.76
N PRO A 52 14.16 -13.81 -4.80
CA PRO A 52 14.60 -12.45 -5.04
C PRO A 52 14.29 -11.58 -3.81
N LEU A 53 15.16 -10.62 -3.54
CA LEU A 53 15.04 -9.76 -2.36
C LEU A 53 13.80 -8.85 -2.44
N VAL A 54 13.52 -8.36 -3.64
CA VAL A 54 12.28 -7.68 -4.04
C VAL A 54 11.77 -8.35 -5.31
N SER A 55 10.47 -8.65 -5.35
CA SER A 55 9.81 -9.34 -6.46
C SER A 55 9.11 -8.37 -7.40
N GLY A 56 8.88 -7.12 -6.97
CA GLY A 56 8.33 -6.08 -7.82
C GLY A 56 7.92 -4.84 -7.05
N ILE A 57 7.50 -3.83 -7.81
CA ILE A 57 7.02 -2.56 -7.30
C ILE A 57 5.60 -2.35 -7.84
N ALA A 58 4.69 -1.90 -6.97
CA ALA A 58 3.33 -1.55 -7.32
C ALA A 58 3.13 -0.04 -7.17
N LEU A 59 2.31 0.52 -8.06
CA LEU A 59 1.90 1.92 -8.03
C LEU A 59 0.38 2.01 -8.07
N ASP A 60 -0.16 2.75 -7.13
CA ASP A 60 -1.58 3.07 -7.05
C ASP A 60 -1.75 4.59 -6.91
N LYS A 61 -2.31 5.21 -7.96
CA LYS A 61 -2.62 6.65 -8.00
C LYS A 61 -4.04 6.96 -7.54
N ASN A 62 -4.91 5.95 -7.42
CA ASN A 62 -6.30 6.17 -7.01
C ASN A 62 -6.38 6.19 -5.48
N GLN A 63 -5.69 7.13 -4.86
CA GLN A 63 -5.57 7.24 -3.41
C GLN A 63 -5.77 8.70 -3.01
N ALA A 64 -6.54 8.89 -1.95
CA ALA A 64 -6.62 10.15 -1.24
C ALA A 64 -6.27 9.91 0.22
N ARG A 65 -5.50 10.83 0.79
CA ARG A 65 -5.08 10.83 2.19
C ARG A 65 -6.06 11.64 3.02
N ILE A 66 -6.39 11.10 4.19
CA ILE A 66 -7.07 11.81 5.28
C ILE A 66 -6.18 11.72 6.52
N THR A 67 -5.88 12.85 7.15
CA THR A 67 -5.07 12.92 8.37
C THR A 67 -5.84 13.63 9.46
N LEU A 68 -6.00 12.96 10.58
CA LEU A 68 -6.65 13.44 11.78
C LEU A 68 -5.57 13.76 12.81
N ARG A 69 -5.40 15.03 13.18
CA ARG A 69 -4.42 15.46 14.19
C ARG A 69 -5.10 15.80 15.51
N GLY A 70 -4.51 15.36 16.61
CA GLY A 70 -5.06 15.61 17.95
C GLY A 70 -6.28 14.72 18.26
N VAL A 71 -6.32 13.51 17.72
CA VAL A 71 -7.34 12.52 18.08
C VAL A 71 -7.10 12.09 19.54
N LYS A 72 -8.14 12.01 20.36
CA LYS A 72 -7.99 11.54 21.75
C LYS A 72 -7.51 10.10 21.78
N ASP A 73 -6.45 9.83 22.53
CA ASP A 73 -5.88 8.48 22.64
C ASP A 73 -6.64 7.66 23.71
N GLN A 74 -7.84 7.21 23.34
CA GLN A 74 -8.72 6.43 24.20
C GLN A 74 -9.27 5.21 23.44
N PRO A 75 -9.46 4.06 24.13
CA PRO A 75 -10.11 2.91 23.53
C PRO A 75 -11.48 3.26 22.92
N GLY A 76 -11.70 2.81 21.69
CA GLY A 76 -12.97 2.99 20.98
C GLY A 76 -13.01 4.16 19.99
N ILE A 77 -12.07 5.11 20.04
CA ILE A 77 -12.06 6.26 19.10
C ILE A 77 -11.77 5.81 17.66
N ALA A 78 -10.75 4.98 17.45
CA ALA A 78 -10.52 4.42 16.11
C ALA A 78 -11.72 3.59 15.63
N ALA A 79 -12.35 2.83 16.53
CA ALA A 79 -13.52 2.01 16.21
C ALA A 79 -14.72 2.87 15.77
N SER A 80 -14.99 4.01 16.42
CA SER A 80 -16.10 4.89 16.03
C SER A 80 -15.87 5.51 14.65
N ILE A 81 -14.64 5.97 14.38
CA ILE A 81 -14.24 6.55 13.08
C ILE A 81 -14.45 5.53 11.96
N PHE A 82 -13.82 4.36 12.07
CA PHE A 82 -13.87 3.35 11.00
C PHE A 82 -15.24 2.68 10.89
N LYS A 83 -16.00 2.57 11.99
CA LYS A 83 -17.39 2.11 11.92
C LYS A 83 -18.24 3.05 11.08
N LYS A 84 -18.13 4.37 11.28
CA LYS A 84 -18.94 5.32 10.52
C LYS A 84 -18.58 5.35 9.03
N LEU A 85 -17.30 5.18 8.69
CA LEU A 85 -16.86 5.00 7.30
C LEU A 85 -17.44 3.71 6.70
N ALA A 86 -17.42 2.60 7.47
CA ALA A 86 -17.97 1.32 7.04
C ALA A 86 -19.50 1.34 6.86
N ASP A 87 -20.23 2.02 7.76
CA ASP A 87 -21.69 2.19 7.68
C ASP A 87 -22.10 2.89 6.37
N GLU A 88 -21.23 3.76 5.85
CA GLU A 88 -21.42 4.45 4.58
C GLU A 88 -20.81 3.70 3.39
N ASN A 89 -20.27 2.48 3.57
CA ASN A 89 -19.57 1.71 2.54
C ASN A 89 -18.39 2.47 1.89
N ILE A 90 -17.51 3.04 2.72
CA ILE A 90 -16.24 3.62 2.28
C ILE A 90 -15.12 2.62 2.56
N ASN A 91 -14.34 2.30 1.54
CA ASN A 91 -13.24 1.35 1.66
C ASN A 91 -11.98 2.09 2.12
N VAL A 92 -11.49 1.70 3.30
CA VAL A 92 -10.22 2.18 3.82
C VAL A 92 -9.12 1.21 3.40
N ASP A 93 -8.02 1.75 2.86
CA ASP A 93 -6.88 0.96 2.39
C ASP A 93 -5.75 0.95 3.43
N MET A 94 -5.00 2.04 3.53
CA MET A 94 -3.90 2.14 4.48
C MET A 94 -4.35 2.85 5.75
N ILE A 95 -3.97 2.32 6.93
CA ILE A 95 -4.19 2.97 8.23
C ILE A 95 -2.83 3.11 8.92
N ILE A 96 -2.51 4.32 9.37
CA ILE A 96 -1.29 4.64 10.09
C ILE A 96 -1.66 5.46 11.32
N GLN A 97 -1.35 4.92 12.49
CA GLN A 97 -1.44 5.64 13.75
C GLN A 97 -0.06 5.66 14.37
N ASN A 98 0.43 6.86 14.71
CA ASN A 98 1.63 6.97 15.53
C ASN A 98 1.23 7.23 16.99
N VAL A 99 2.00 6.72 17.93
CA VAL A 99 1.83 7.06 19.35
C VAL A 99 2.07 8.57 19.48
N GLY A 100 1.09 9.29 20.00
CA GLY A 100 1.23 10.73 20.17
C GLY A 100 1.77 11.09 21.56
N HIS A 101 1.67 12.38 21.89
CA HIS A 101 2.06 12.95 23.16
C HIS A 101 0.84 13.62 23.81
N ASP A 102 0.88 13.86 25.12
CA ASP A 102 -0.15 14.60 25.84
C ASP A 102 -1.58 14.01 25.77
N GLY A 103 -1.70 12.68 25.64
CA GLY A 103 -2.98 11.99 25.59
C GLY A 103 -3.74 12.13 24.26
N THR A 104 -3.05 12.60 23.21
CA THR A 104 -3.57 12.66 21.84
C THR A 104 -2.69 11.84 20.90
N THR A 105 -3.21 11.51 19.72
CA THR A 105 -2.55 10.76 18.65
C THR A 105 -2.90 11.36 17.29
N ASN A 106 -2.08 11.07 16.29
CA ASN A 106 -2.36 11.39 14.90
C ASN A 106 -2.73 10.10 14.16
N LEU A 107 -3.86 10.12 13.46
CA LEU A 107 -4.38 9.00 12.70
C LEU A 107 -4.48 9.41 11.23
N GLY A 108 -3.67 8.79 10.39
CA GLY A 108 -3.72 8.92 8.94
C GLY A 108 -4.32 7.68 8.31
N PHE A 109 -5.14 7.84 7.28
CA PHE A 109 -5.58 6.72 6.46
C PHE A 109 -5.80 7.15 5.01
N THR A 110 -5.91 6.17 4.11
CA THR A 110 -6.20 6.41 2.70
C THR A 110 -7.50 5.76 2.26
N VAL A 111 -8.18 6.41 1.32
CA VAL A 111 -9.39 5.94 0.65
C VAL A 111 -9.24 6.11 -0.86
N PRO A 112 -10.02 5.41 -1.69
CA PRO A 112 -10.12 5.73 -3.12
C PRO A 112 -10.43 7.21 -3.35
N GLU A 113 -9.82 7.83 -4.36
CA GLU A 113 -9.95 9.27 -4.61
C GLU A 113 -11.43 9.68 -4.80
N ASN A 114 -12.20 8.83 -5.48
CA ASN A 114 -13.63 9.03 -5.73
C ASN A 114 -14.51 8.94 -4.46
N GLU A 115 -13.98 8.44 -3.34
CA GLU A 115 -14.68 8.34 -2.05
C GLU A 115 -14.31 9.49 -1.09
N LEU A 116 -13.29 10.30 -1.42
CA LEU A 116 -12.78 11.37 -0.55
C LEU A 116 -13.86 12.35 -0.09
N GLU A 117 -14.70 12.84 -1.00
CA GLU A 117 -15.73 13.83 -0.67
C GLU A 117 -16.79 13.29 0.30
N ARG A 118 -17.10 11.98 0.21
CA ARG A 118 -17.99 11.32 1.15
C ARG A 118 -17.32 11.13 2.51
N ALA A 119 -16.07 10.67 2.50
CA ALA A 119 -15.29 10.48 3.72
C ALA A 119 -15.08 11.80 4.48
N LYS A 120 -14.82 12.89 3.74
CA LYS A 120 -14.67 14.24 4.28
C LYS A 120 -15.91 14.71 5.03
N LYS A 121 -17.10 14.61 4.42
CA LYS A 121 -18.37 14.96 5.08
C LYS A 121 -18.56 14.21 6.39
N ILE A 122 -18.29 12.91 6.41
CA ILE A 122 -18.40 12.10 7.63
C ILE A 122 -17.45 12.58 8.72
N MET A 123 -16.20 12.88 8.37
CA MET A 123 -15.20 13.36 9.32
C MET A 123 -15.55 14.76 9.85
N GLU A 124 -16.07 15.65 8.99
CA GLU A 124 -16.53 16.98 9.37
C GLU A 124 -17.74 16.92 10.33
N ASP A 125 -18.69 16.02 10.08
CA ASP A 125 -19.87 15.79 10.93
C ASP A 125 -19.50 15.17 12.29
N MET A 126 -18.53 14.24 12.31
CA MET A 126 -18.09 13.56 13.53
C MET A 126 -17.16 14.43 14.38
N HIS A 127 -16.35 15.28 13.74
CA HIS A 127 -15.29 16.08 14.37
C HIS A 127 -14.39 15.28 15.33
N PRO A 128 -13.75 14.18 14.87
CA PRO A 128 -13.03 13.25 15.75
C PRO A 128 -11.68 13.79 16.25
N ALA A 129 -11.21 14.93 15.73
CA ALA A 129 -9.89 15.48 15.94
C ALA A 129 -9.92 17.01 15.87
N GLU A 130 -8.85 17.67 16.32
CA GLU A 130 -8.74 19.13 16.30
C GLU A 130 -8.48 19.68 14.90
N ASN A 131 -7.72 18.94 14.09
CA ASN A 131 -7.40 19.32 12.73
C ASN A 131 -7.57 18.12 11.78
N LEU A 132 -8.27 18.39 10.67
CA LEU A 132 -8.58 17.44 9.62
C LEU A 132 -7.91 17.90 8.33
N GLU A 133 -6.95 17.14 7.85
CA GLU A 133 -6.22 17.40 6.61
C GLU A 133 -6.62 16.39 5.53
N TYR A 134 -6.84 16.86 4.32
CA TYR A 134 -7.25 16.05 3.18
C TYR A 134 -6.34 16.34 1.99
N ASP A 135 -5.88 15.30 1.31
CA ASP A 135 -5.07 15.45 0.10
C ASP A 135 -5.43 14.39 -0.93
N LYS A 136 -5.74 14.83 -2.14
CA LYS A 136 -6.07 13.96 -3.27
C LYS A 136 -4.93 13.78 -4.25
N ASN A 137 -3.86 14.57 -4.14
CA ASN A 137 -2.75 14.55 -5.10
C ASN A 137 -1.63 13.63 -4.60
N VAL A 138 -2.00 12.44 -4.14
CA VAL A 138 -1.08 11.49 -3.52
C VAL A 138 -1.09 10.17 -4.27
N ALA A 139 0.06 9.51 -4.32
CA ALA A 139 0.19 8.16 -4.85
C ALA A 139 0.82 7.24 -3.81
N LYS A 140 0.40 5.97 -3.85
CA LYS A 140 0.96 4.89 -3.04
C LYS A 140 1.91 4.08 -3.89
N VAL A 141 3.19 4.07 -3.51
CA VAL A 141 4.23 3.24 -4.12
C VAL A 141 4.62 2.15 -3.14
N SER A 142 4.56 0.89 -3.56
CA SER A 142 4.82 -0.25 -2.70
C SER A 142 5.93 -1.14 -3.26
N VAL A 143 6.94 -1.42 -2.43
CA VAL A 143 7.98 -2.42 -2.70
C VAL A 143 7.54 -3.74 -2.08
N ILE A 144 7.48 -4.81 -2.87
CA ILE A 144 6.99 -6.13 -2.42
C ILE A 144 8.05 -7.21 -2.67
N GLY A 145 8.31 -8.06 -1.68
CA GLY A 145 9.12 -9.26 -1.86
C GLY A 145 9.20 -10.13 -0.61
N VAL A 146 9.13 -11.45 -0.76
CA VAL A 146 9.30 -12.39 0.36
C VAL A 146 10.71 -12.34 0.96
N GLY A 147 11.71 -11.98 0.14
CA GLY A 147 13.10 -11.85 0.59
C GLY A 147 13.30 -10.78 1.66
N MET A 148 12.37 -9.84 1.81
CA MET A 148 12.38 -8.78 2.83
C MET A 148 12.34 -9.32 4.27
N LYS A 149 11.74 -10.49 4.51
CA LYS A 149 11.70 -11.11 5.84
C LYS A 149 13.06 -11.49 6.38
N SER A 150 13.97 -11.87 5.48
CA SER A 150 15.24 -12.53 5.83
C SER A 150 16.45 -11.65 5.53
N HIS A 151 16.25 -10.47 4.93
CA HIS A 151 17.32 -9.57 4.54
C HIS A 151 17.08 -8.17 5.11
N SER A 152 18.04 -7.68 5.89
CA SER A 152 18.07 -6.28 6.31
C SER A 152 18.46 -5.36 5.14
N GLY A 153 18.12 -4.09 5.25
CA GLY A 153 18.54 -3.06 4.29
C GLY A 153 17.59 -2.79 3.12
N VAL A 154 16.51 -3.56 2.95
CA VAL A 154 15.51 -3.28 1.89
C VAL A 154 14.89 -1.89 2.08
N ALA A 155 14.42 -1.58 3.29
CA ALA A 155 13.85 -0.28 3.59
C ALA A 155 14.86 0.86 3.38
N SER A 156 16.11 0.68 3.83
CA SER A 156 17.18 1.68 3.66
C SER A 156 17.38 2.01 2.18
N LYS A 157 17.53 0.98 1.34
CA LYS A 157 17.71 1.14 -0.11
C LYS A 157 16.51 1.86 -0.76
N ALA A 158 15.29 1.54 -0.36
CA ALA A 158 14.10 2.26 -0.83
C ALA A 158 14.17 3.75 -0.47
N PHE A 159 14.39 4.08 0.80
CA PHE A 159 14.39 5.47 1.26
C PHE A 159 15.56 6.29 0.71
N GLU A 160 16.74 5.70 0.61
CA GLU A 160 17.90 6.32 -0.05
C GLU A 160 17.62 6.62 -1.53
N THR A 161 16.98 5.69 -2.23
CA THR A 161 16.59 5.88 -3.64
C THR A 161 15.59 7.04 -3.78
N MET A 162 14.58 7.09 -2.91
CA MET A 162 13.59 8.18 -2.92
C MET A 162 14.25 9.54 -2.61
N ALA A 163 15.18 9.57 -1.65
CA ALA A 163 15.93 10.77 -1.29
C ALA A 163 16.83 11.26 -2.43
N ALA A 164 17.53 10.35 -3.12
CA ALA A 164 18.39 10.68 -4.27
C ALA A 164 17.62 11.34 -5.42
N GLU A 165 16.35 10.95 -5.60
CA GLU A 165 15.44 11.53 -6.59
C GLU A 165 14.68 12.77 -6.08
N ASN A 166 15.01 13.25 -4.86
CA ASN A 166 14.35 14.36 -4.19
C ASN A 166 12.83 14.16 -4.05
N ILE A 167 12.41 12.94 -3.71
CA ILE A 167 11.02 12.56 -3.48
C ILE A 167 10.77 12.47 -1.97
N ASN A 168 9.93 13.36 -1.45
CA ASN A 168 9.54 13.33 -0.05
C ASN A 168 8.55 12.18 0.21
N ILE A 169 8.75 11.45 1.30
CA ILE A 169 7.83 10.40 1.75
C ILE A 169 6.95 10.99 2.85
N GLU A 170 5.64 10.97 2.65
CA GLU A 170 4.68 11.57 3.57
C GLU A 170 4.18 10.59 4.63
N MET A 171 4.00 9.33 4.22
CA MET A 171 3.57 8.25 5.10
C MET A 171 4.25 6.95 4.71
N ILE A 172 4.54 6.11 5.71
CA ILE A 172 5.13 4.79 5.54
C ILE A 172 4.24 3.78 6.28
N SER A 173 3.88 2.71 5.60
CA SER A 173 3.27 1.52 6.20
C SER A 173 4.03 0.29 5.74
N THR A 174 4.21 -0.68 6.63
CA THR A 174 4.97 -1.90 6.34
C THR A 174 4.17 -3.13 6.73
N SER A 175 4.30 -4.20 5.95
CA SER A 175 4.00 -5.57 6.35
C SER A 175 5.30 -6.38 6.37
N GLU A 176 5.22 -7.69 6.64
CA GLU A 176 6.40 -8.56 6.64
C GLU A 176 7.13 -8.65 5.28
N ILE A 177 6.42 -8.35 4.17
CA ILE A 177 6.93 -8.51 2.79
C ILE A 177 6.63 -7.29 1.91
N LYS A 178 6.27 -6.16 2.52
CA LYS A 178 5.82 -4.97 1.81
C LYS A 178 6.20 -3.70 2.55
N ILE A 179 6.72 -2.72 1.83
CA ILE A 179 6.83 -1.33 2.30
C ILE A 179 6.00 -0.47 1.35
N SER A 180 4.98 0.19 1.87
CA SER A 180 4.16 1.17 1.16
C SER A 180 4.54 2.58 1.59
N MET A 181 4.69 3.46 0.62
CA MET A 181 5.03 4.86 0.80
C MET A 181 3.99 5.72 0.10
N ILE A 182 3.47 6.73 0.81
CA ILE A 182 2.66 7.79 0.19
C ILE A 182 3.57 8.95 -0.18
N ILE A 183 3.44 9.40 -1.42
CA ILE A 183 4.21 10.49 -2.02
C ILE A 183 3.29 11.38 -2.85
N ASP A 184 3.80 12.55 -3.23
CA ASP A 184 3.16 13.41 -4.22
C ASP A 184 2.96 12.66 -5.55
N GLU A 185 1.73 12.66 -6.07
CA GLU A 185 1.35 11.93 -7.27
C GLU A 185 2.19 12.35 -8.49
N SER A 186 2.60 13.61 -8.59
CA SER A 186 3.40 14.12 -9.71
C SER A 186 4.76 13.43 -9.83
N LYS A 187 5.28 12.88 -8.73
CA LYS A 187 6.57 12.16 -8.67
C LYS A 187 6.43 10.64 -8.76
N SER A 188 5.21 10.12 -8.87
CA SER A 188 4.92 8.68 -8.83
C SER A 188 5.69 7.85 -9.87
N GLU A 189 5.68 8.27 -11.13
CA GLU A 189 6.38 7.57 -12.22
C GLU A 189 7.90 7.60 -12.06
N GLN A 190 8.44 8.70 -11.53
CA GLN A 190 9.87 8.82 -11.23
C GLN A 190 10.26 7.88 -10.10
N ALA A 191 9.47 7.83 -9.02
CA ALA A 191 9.67 6.93 -7.89
C ALA A 191 9.71 5.46 -8.33
N VAL A 192 8.73 5.03 -9.12
CA VAL A 192 8.65 3.65 -9.62
C VAL A 192 9.87 3.29 -10.45
N ARG A 193 10.25 4.13 -11.42
CA ARG A 193 11.44 3.87 -12.27
C ARG A 193 12.73 3.81 -11.47
N ALA A 194 12.91 4.73 -10.52
CA ALA A 194 14.10 4.77 -9.69
C ALA A 194 14.21 3.52 -8.80
N LEU A 195 13.10 3.12 -8.16
CA LEU A 195 13.05 1.90 -7.36
C LEU A 195 13.25 0.65 -8.22
N HIS A 196 12.66 0.59 -9.43
CA HIS A 196 12.85 -0.53 -10.36
C HIS A 196 14.33 -0.74 -10.69
N LYS A 197 15.00 0.37 -11.05
CA LYS A 197 16.44 0.37 -11.33
C LYS A 197 17.25 0.00 -10.09
N ALA A 198 16.91 0.56 -8.92
CA ALA A 198 17.63 0.29 -7.68
C ALA A 198 17.56 -1.19 -7.30
N TYR A 199 16.42 -1.87 -7.52
CA TYR A 199 16.27 -3.30 -7.24
C TYR A 199 16.61 -4.22 -8.42
N GLU A 200 17.15 -3.67 -9.51
CA GLU A 200 17.53 -4.42 -10.73
C GLU A 200 16.38 -5.26 -11.31
N LEU A 201 15.16 -4.74 -11.25
CA LEU A 201 13.94 -5.43 -11.69
C LEU A 201 13.69 -5.34 -13.20
N ASP A 202 14.57 -4.66 -13.95
CA ASP A 202 14.46 -4.48 -15.40
C ASP A 202 15.07 -5.66 -16.20
N LYS A 203 15.29 -6.81 -15.54
CA LYS A 203 15.89 -8.02 -16.12
C LYS A 203 14.84 -9.02 -16.62
#